data_AF-A0A7C9E3C3-F1
#
_entry.id   AF-A0A7C9E3C3-F1
#
_cell.length_a   1.000
_cell.length_b   1.000
_cell.length_c   1.000
_cell.angle_alpha   90.00
_cell.angle_beta   90.00
_cell.angle_gamma   90.00
#
_symmetry.space_group_name_H-M   'P 1'
#
loop_
_entity.id
_entity.type
_entity.pdbx_description
1 polymer ?
#
loop_
_entity_poly.entity_id
_entity_poly.type
_entity_poly.pdbx_seq_one_letter_code
_entity_poly.pdbx_strand_id
1 'polypeptide(L)'
;KASAPRLYCFRLAKIYGPILSLKFGRRRVVVIQSASLAKEVLKTHDDIFSNRPVLTGQQKLSYNGSDLAFSPYNDYYREMRKLCVIHLFSSKKVQSSAPIRRE
;
A
#
# COMPACT_ATOMS: atom_id res chain seq x y z
N LYS A 1 -6.74 24.53 -11.69
CA LYS A 1 -6.79 23.05 -11.84
C LYS A 1 -5.61 22.45 -11.11
N ALA A 2 -5.82 21.72 -10.01
CA ALA A 2 -4.72 21.07 -9.29
C ALA A 2 -4.05 20.06 -10.22
N SER A 3 -2.74 20.19 -10.44
CA SER A 3 -1.97 19.18 -11.17
C SER A 3 -2.03 17.86 -10.41
N ALA A 4 -2.27 16.75 -11.11
CA ALA A 4 -2.38 15.45 -10.47
C ALA A 4 -1.09 15.16 -9.65
N PRO A 5 -1.18 14.77 -8.37
CA PRO A 5 -0.01 14.61 -7.49
C PRO A 5 1.07 13.70 -8.07
N ARG A 6 0.67 12.65 -8.80
CA ARG A 6 1.59 11.75 -9.52
C ARG A 6 2.45 12.49 -10.55
N LEU A 7 1.84 13.38 -11.33
CA LEU A 7 2.56 14.14 -12.37
C LEU A 7 3.54 15.14 -11.74
N TYR A 8 3.18 15.72 -10.61
CA TYR A 8 4.06 16.61 -9.86
C TYR A 8 5.31 15.86 -9.36
N CYS A 9 5.15 14.72 -8.68
CA CYS A 9 6.27 13.89 -8.23
C CYS A 9 7.13 13.38 -9.38
N PHE A 10 6.52 13.02 -10.52
CA PHE A 10 7.27 12.62 -11.71
C PHE A 10 8.16 13.74 -12.25
N ARG A 11 7.66 14.98 -12.31
CA ARG A 11 8.46 16.14 -12.74
C ARG A 11 9.60 16.42 -11.76
N LEU A 12 9.35 16.32 -10.46
CA LEU A 12 10.40 16.47 -9.45
C LEU A 12 11.49 15.39 -9.60
N ALA A 13 11.11 14.14 -9.90
CA ALA A 13 12.08 13.07 -10.08
C ALA A 13 13.00 13.26 -11.30
N LYS A 14 12.54 14.01 -12.31
CA LYS A 14 13.39 14.39 -13.44
C LYS A 14 14.48 15.40 -13.06
N ILE A 15 14.27 16.19 -12.01
CA ILE A 15 15.20 17.22 -11.55
C ILE A 15 16.13 16.68 -10.45
N TYR A 16 15.55 16.00 -9.47
CA TYR A 16 16.26 15.59 -8.24
C TYR A 16 16.62 14.10 -8.21
N GLY A 17 16.20 13.32 -9.20
CA GLY A 17 16.46 11.89 -9.30
C GLY A 17 15.33 10.98 -8.78
N PRO A 18 15.52 9.66 -8.85
CA PRO A 18 14.44 8.68 -8.65
C PRO A 18 14.05 8.47 -7.18
N ILE A 19 14.78 9.03 -6.22
CA ILE A 19 14.46 9.03 -4.78
C ILE A 19 14.28 10.48 -4.34
N LEU A 20 13.07 10.83 -3.92
CA LEU A 20 12.72 12.19 -3.51
C LEU A 20 12.34 12.21 -2.04
N SER A 21 12.93 13.10 -1.24
CA SER A 21 12.48 13.37 0.12
C SER A 21 11.64 14.64 0.15
N LEU A 22 10.35 14.50 0.49
CA LEU A 22 9.39 15.58 0.63
C LEU A 22 8.97 15.75 2.10
N LYS A 23 8.56 16.95 2.47
CA LYS A 23 8.05 17.25 3.82
C LYS A 23 6.59 17.71 3.72
N PHE A 24 5.68 16.91 4.26
CA PHE A 24 4.25 17.22 4.38
C PHE A 24 3.97 17.70 5.80
N GLY A 25 4.04 19.02 5.99
CA GLY A 25 3.95 19.65 7.30
C GLY A 25 5.07 19.14 8.22
N ARG A 26 4.71 18.34 9.23
CA ARG A 26 5.67 17.73 10.17
C ARG A 26 6.17 16.35 9.73
N ARG A 27 5.55 15.71 8.74
CA ARG A 27 5.91 14.35 8.31
C ARG A 27 6.86 14.37 7.13
N ARG A 28 7.87 13.50 7.14
CA ARG A 28 8.75 13.26 6.00
C ARG A 28 8.17 12.11 5.17
N VAL A 29 8.18 12.27 3.86
CA VAL A 29 7.72 11.28 2.89
C VAL A 29 8.83 11.07 1.87
N VAL A 30 9.20 9.81 1.65
CA VAL A 30 10.12 9.44 0.58
C VAL A 30 9.31 8.90 -0.58
N VAL A 31 9.51 9.46 -1.78
CA VAL A 31 8.86 9.02 -3.01
C VAL A 31 9.88 8.28 -3.86
N ILE A 32 9.51 7.06 -4.27
CA ILE A 32 10.29 6.23 -5.18
C ILE A 32 9.68 6.35 -6.59
N GLN A 33 10.49 6.80 -7.55
CA GLN A 33 10.09 7.05 -8.95
C GLN A 33 10.93 6.21 -9.94
N SER A 34 11.23 4.96 -9.57
CA SER A 34 11.83 3.96 -10.45
C SER A 34 11.23 2.58 -10.19
N ALA A 35 11.01 1.80 -11.24
CA ALA A 35 10.51 0.43 -11.13
C ALA A 35 11.52 -0.50 -10.44
N SER A 36 12.83 -0.33 -10.69
CA SER A 36 13.88 -1.14 -10.05
C SER A 36 13.90 -0.90 -8.54
N LEU A 37 13.89 0.36 -8.11
CA LEU A 37 13.86 0.74 -6.70
C LEU A 37 12.53 0.33 -6.03
N ALA A 38 11.41 0.44 -6.75
CA ALA A 38 10.13 -0.03 -6.21
C ALA A 38 10.15 -1.54 -5.95
N LYS A 39 10.81 -2.34 -6.79
CA LYS A 39 11.01 -3.78 -6.56
C LYS A 39 11.88 -4.03 -5.33
N GLU A 40 12.95 -3.27 -5.13
CA GLU A 40 13.78 -3.39 -3.92
C GLU A 40 12.97 -3.10 -2.66
N VAL A 41 12.20 -2.02 -2.65
CA VAL A 41 11.40 -1.62 -1.47
C VAL A 41 10.23 -2.56 -1.20
N LEU A 42 9.52 -3.00 -2.24
CA LEU A 42 8.27 -3.75 -2.10
C LEU A 42 8.44 -5.28 -2.11
N LYS A 43 9.64 -5.78 -2.43
CA LYS A 43 9.91 -7.23 -2.50
C LYS A 43 11.19 -7.64 -1.78
N THR A 44 12.29 -6.92 -1.96
CA THR A 44 13.57 -7.29 -1.33
C THR A 44 13.62 -6.89 0.15
N HIS A 45 13.01 -5.75 0.49
CA HIS A 45 12.95 -5.19 1.84
C HIS A 45 11.50 -5.00 2.30
N ASP A 46 10.62 -5.91 1.89
CA ASP A 46 9.20 -5.80 2.18
C ASP A 46 8.92 -5.91 3.69
N ASP A 47 9.70 -6.68 4.43
CA ASP A 47 9.66 -6.79 5.89
C ASP A 47 9.82 -5.43 6.60
N ILE A 48 10.77 -4.60 6.14
CA ILE A 48 11.04 -3.27 6.71
C ILE A 48 9.94 -2.28 6.33
N PHE A 49 9.46 -2.33 5.08
CA PHE A 49 8.54 -1.33 4.52
C PHE A 49 7.05 -1.76 4.54
N SER A 50 6.73 -2.90 5.12
CA SER A 50 5.34 -3.42 5.15
C SER A 50 4.39 -2.64 6.05
N ASN A 51 4.90 -1.91 7.04
CA ASN A 51 4.07 -1.14 7.96
C ASN A 51 3.43 0.09 7.30
N ARG A 52 2.23 0.47 7.76
CA ARG A 52 1.51 1.66 7.28
C ARG A 52 1.75 2.86 8.20
N PRO A 53 1.83 4.08 7.66
CA PRO A 53 1.96 5.27 8.50
C PRO A 53 0.70 5.46 9.33
N VAL A 54 0.85 5.69 10.64
CA VAL A 54 -0.29 5.87 11.54
C VAL A 54 -0.94 7.24 11.27
N LEU A 55 -2.14 7.24 10.68
CA LEU A 55 -2.96 8.44 10.49
C LEU A 55 -4.23 8.33 11.34
N THR A 56 -4.64 9.40 12.02
CA THR A 56 -5.82 9.42 12.90
C THR A 56 -7.09 8.99 12.16
N GLY A 57 -7.28 9.47 10.92
CA GLY A 57 -8.42 9.07 10.09
C GLY A 57 -8.39 7.58 9.73
N GLN A 58 -7.21 7.03 9.44
CA GLN A 58 -7.06 5.60 9.16
C GLN A 58 -7.37 4.78 10.40
N GLN A 59 -6.81 5.14 11.56
CA GLN A 59 -7.09 4.45 12.82
C GLN A 59 -8.58 4.44 13.15
N LYS A 60 -9.28 5.57 12.96
CA LYS A 60 -10.73 5.61 13.21
C LYS A 60 -11.51 4.71 12.25
N LEU A 61 -11.15 4.73 10.96
CA LEU A 61 -11.79 3.90 9.93
C LEU A 61 -11.56 2.40 10.17
N SER A 62 -10.36 2.03 10.61
CA SER A 62 -9.93 0.64 10.76
C SER A 62 -10.07 0.07 12.16
N TYR A 63 -10.80 0.73 13.06
CA TYR A 63 -10.91 0.33 14.47
C TYR A 63 -9.52 0.10 15.10
N ASN A 64 -8.64 1.09 14.96
CA ASN A 64 -7.25 1.08 15.41
C ASN A 64 -6.35 0.04 14.70
N GLY A 65 -6.57 -0.22 13.41
CA GLY A 65 -5.74 -1.13 12.63
C GLY A 65 -6.10 -2.61 12.87
N SER A 66 -7.35 -2.90 13.19
CA SER A 66 -7.86 -4.28 13.26
C SER A 66 -8.31 -4.83 11.90
N ASP A 67 -8.20 -4.04 10.83
CA ASP A 67 -8.53 -4.42 9.46
C ASP A 67 -7.35 -5.08 8.71
N LEU A 68 -7.55 -5.50 7.46
CA LEU A 68 -6.47 -6.09 6.66
C LEU A 68 -5.60 -5.05 5.93
N ALA A 69 -6.10 -3.85 5.63
CA ALA A 69 -5.40 -2.87 4.82
C ALA A 69 -4.49 -1.92 5.63
N PHE A 70 -4.90 -1.55 6.86
CA PHE A 70 -4.17 -0.61 7.72
C PHE A 70 -3.60 -1.22 9.00
N SER A 71 -3.76 -2.53 9.22
CA SER A 71 -3.09 -3.23 10.32
C SER A 71 -1.57 -3.20 10.18
N PRO A 72 -0.82 -3.05 11.30
CA PRO A 72 0.62 -3.21 11.29
C PRO A 72 1.01 -4.65 10.90
N TYR A 73 2.21 -4.79 10.32
CA TYR A 73 2.75 -6.09 9.95
C TYR A 73 3.15 -6.88 11.21
N ASN A 74 2.26 -7.76 11.65
CA ASN A 74 2.40 -8.62 12.82
C ASN A 74 1.82 -10.02 12.55
N ASP A 75 1.83 -10.90 13.55
CA ASP A 75 1.27 -12.26 13.42
C ASP A 75 -0.22 -12.25 13.06
N TYR A 76 -1.00 -11.34 13.65
CA TYR A 76 -2.42 -11.19 13.33
C TYR A 76 -2.63 -10.87 11.84
N TYR A 77 -1.87 -9.90 11.30
CA TYR A 77 -1.94 -9.56 9.88
C TYR A 77 -1.60 -10.77 8.99
N ARG A 78 -0.56 -11.54 9.33
CA ARG A 78 -0.15 -12.73 8.57
C ARG A 78 -1.24 -13.79 8.52
N GLU A 79 -1.84 -14.11 9.66
CA GLU A 79 -2.93 -15.10 9.74
C GLU A 79 -4.19 -14.61 9.03
N MET A 80 -4.60 -13.36 9.22
CA MET A 80 -5.76 -12.80 8.53
C MET A 80 -5.55 -12.77 7.01
N ARG A 81 -4.35 -12.39 6.55
CA ARG A 81 -4.01 -12.43 5.12
C ARG A 81 -4.09 -13.85 4.57
N LYS A 82 -3.58 -14.85 5.30
CA LYS A 82 -3.64 -16.26 4.90
C LYS A 82 -5.09 -16.73 4.75
N LEU A 83 -5.96 -16.42 5.71
CA LEU A 83 -7.38 -16.75 5.65
C LEU A 83 -8.06 -16.09 4.43
N CYS A 84 -7.80 -14.80 4.18
CA CYS A 84 -8.35 -14.11 3.02
C CYS A 84 -7.88 -14.73 1.70
N VAL A 85 -6.60 -15.10 1.57
CA VAL A 85 -6.08 -15.74 0.36
C VAL A 85 -6.75 -17.10 0.11
N ILE A 86 -6.94 -17.91 1.15
CA ILE A 86 -7.53 -19.25 1.02
C ILE A 86 -9.04 -19.18 0.75
N HIS A 87 -9.77 -18.35 1.47
CA HIS A 87 -11.23 -18.40 1.47
C HIS A 87 -11.91 -17.32 0.62
N LEU A 88 -11.29 -16.16 0.42
CA LEU A 88 -11.87 -15.05 -0.34
C LEU A 88 -11.27 -14.92 -1.73
N PHE A 89 -9.94 -14.99 -1.83
CA PHE A 89 -9.20 -14.72 -3.06
C PHE A 89 -8.69 -15.98 -3.77
N SER A 90 -9.13 -17.17 -3.36
CA SER A 90 -8.76 -18.41 -4.03
C SER A 90 -9.44 -18.53 -5.40
N SER A 91 -8.79 -19.19 -6.35
CA SER A 91 -9.31 -19.40 -7.70
C SER A 91 -10.71 -20.03 -7.70
N LYS A 92 -10.95 -20.99 -6.78
CA LYS A 92 -12.26 -21.62 -6.59
C LYS A 92 -13.32 -20.59 -6.20
N LYS A 93 -13.01 -19.68 -5.26
CA LYS A 93 -13.96 -18.64 -4.83
C LYS A 93 -14.21 -17.62 -5.94
N VAL A 94 -13.17 -17.23 -6.69
CA VAL A 94 -13.28 -16.31 -7.83
C VAL A 94 -14.16 -16.90 -8.94
N GLN A 95 -14.05 -18.19 -9.23
CA GLN A 95 -14.91 -18.89 -10.20
C GLN A 95 -16.36 -18.99 -9.70
N SER A 96 -16.56 -19.36 -8.44
CA SER A 96 -17.90 -19.47 -7.86
C SER A 96 -18.67 -18.15 -7.83
N SER A 97 -17.97 -17.02 -7.77
CA SER A 97 -18.55 -15.66 -7.81
C SER A 97 -18.64 -15.09 -9.23
N ALA A 98 -18.24 -15.84 -10.26
CA ALA A 98 -18.31 -15.38 -11.64
C ALA A 98 -19.73 -15.05 -12.13
N PRO A 99 -20.79 -15.80 -11.76
CA PRO A 99 -22.16 -15.47 -12.20
C PRO A 99 -22.58 -14.06 -11.79
N ILE A 100 -22.37 -13.69 -10.52
CA ILE A 100 -22.72 -12.37 -9.97
C ILE A 100 -22.00 -11.21 -10.69
N ARG A 101 -20.78 -11.44 -11.21
CA ARG A 101 -20.03 -10.40 -11.94
C ARG A 101 -20.45 -10.24 -13.41
N ARG A 102 -21.19 -11.20 -13.94
CA ARG A 102 -21.64 -11.18 -15.35
C ARG A 102 -23.05 -10.61 -15.51
N GLU A 103 -23.79 -10.48 -14.41
CA GLU A 103 -25.00 -9.65 -14.31
C GLU A 103 -24.62 -8.16 -14.31
#